data_AF-A0A931MEH0-F1
#
_entry.id   AF-A0A931MEH0-F1
#
_cell.length_a   1.000
_cell.length_b   1.000
_cell.length_c   1.000
_cell.angle_alpha   90.00
_cell.angle_beta   90.00
_cell.angle_gamma   90.00
#
_symmetry.space_group_name_H-M   'P 1'
#
loop_
_entity.id
_entity.type
_entity.pdbx_description
1 polymer ?
#
loop_
_entity_poly.entity_id
_entity_poly.type
_entity_poly.pdbx_seq_one_letter_code
_entity_poly.pdbx_strand_id
1 'polypeptide(L)'
;MRMVTIFGGVKVPVMRAILILCFCLDSDLSALESGKETPFVIHQIVGHPTHKEEVFAITSNYGVLKSEDAGLTWKTANHGLRSFTHHALAVTFTKLYAGGWGGGISKSGDDAETWVEMNDRLGNTAIDAIAVDPGSPDRLYIAASTQFYRTADSGKGWVSFGEGLPPFPDEIKFKSLVISPGPPKTLWYGNSQGLFQRAIHAPRWSAEEKFRDTRVSALAYDENKRVLWVGTLAKGLFTREDKKKEWNEMKIEKGLWINQIVLDPSDSRVLYLSTRGRGILKSTDGGKSWKPSNNGLNDQDIRSLAIHPLNRFLLFAGTTSNGIFRSVDGGAQWYPVKPMPSFTITEILSLLSNSSPSTQKPPAVPEAFLKCNACHGWTDSALSRKQTYWRVPPNQRDWKYTVGRMAKRARLTKQEESVVVNFLTAYSHQPPHAQRTP
;
A
#
# COMPACT_ATOMS: atom_id res chain seq x y z
N MET A 1 -2.72 -24.14 -27.95
CA MET A 1 -3.09 -22.86 -27.30
C MET A 1 -4.57 -22.60 -27.59
N ARG A 2 -5.45 -22.52 -26.58
CA ARG A 2 -6.86 -22.14 -26.79
C ARG A 2 -6.92 -20.61 -27.02
N MET A 3 -7.52 -20.19 -28.13
CA MET A 3 -7.79 -18.78 -28.49
C MET A 3 -9.26 -18.49 -28.18
N VAL A 4 -9.59 -17.27 -27.75
CA VAL A 4 -11.00 -16.83 -27.64
C VAL A 4 -11.22 -15.71 -28.64
N THR A 5 -12.34 -15.79 -29.37
CA THR A 5 -12.78 -14.75 -30.29
C THR A 5 -13.60 -13.74 -29.51
N ILE A 6 -13.24 -12.46 -29.59
CA ILE A 6 -14.05 -11.35 -29.07
C ILE A 6 -14.66 -10.55 -30.22
N PHE A 7 -15.68 -9.74 -29.92
CA PHE A 7 -16.49 -9.00 -30.89
C PHE A 7 -15.63 -8.30 -31.96
N GLY A 8 -15.97 -8.53 -33.24
CA GLY A 8 -15.19 -8.07 -34.39
C GLY A 8 -14.26 -9.12 -35.02
N GLY A 9 -14.26 -10.37 -34.54
CA GLY A 9 -13.59 -11.49 -35.22
C GLY A 9 -12.08 -11.61 -34.97
N VAL A 10 -11.52 -10.77 -34.08
CA VAL A 10 -10.10 -10.84 -33.71
C VAL A 10 -9.89 -11.94 -32.65
N LYS A 11 -9.00 -12.89 -32.93
CA LYS A 11 -8.62 -13.97 -32.01
C LYS A 11 -7.48 -13.51 -31.10
N VAL A 12 -7.69 -13.58 -29.79
CA VAL A 12 -6.70 -13.12 -28.80
C VAL A 12 -6.37 -14.23 -27.80
N PRO A 13 -5.11 -14.35 -27.33
CA PRO A 13 -4.75 -15.35 -26.32
C PRO A 13 -5.45 -15.11 -24.98
N VAL A 14 -5.97 -16.17 -24.34
CA VAL A 14 -6.74 -16.22 -23.08
C VAL A 14 -6.13 -15.41 -21.91
N MET A 15 -4.84 -15.11 -21.95
CA MET A 15 -4.12 -14.39 -20.89
C MET A 15 -4.44 -12.89 -20.78
N ARG A 16 -5.08 -12.27 -21.78
CA ARG A 16 -5.49 -10.85 -21.72
C ARG A 16 -6.78 -10.61 -20.92
N ALA A 17 -7.60 -11.64 -20.69
CA ALA A 17 -8.75 -11.56 -19.78
C ALA A 17 -8.36 -11.79 -18.30
N ILE A 18 -7.22 -12.46 -18.05
CA ILE A 18 -6.80 -12.85 -16.70
C ILE A 18 -6.32 -11.67 -15.84
N LEU A 19 -5.81 -10.60 -16.47
CA LEU A 19 -5.41 -9.35 -15.82
C LEU A 19 -6.58 -8.65 -15.11
N ILE A 20 -7.82 -8.99 -15.47
CA ILE A 20 -9.02 -8.44 -14.85
C ILE A 20 -9.66 -9.46 -13.88
N LEU A 21 -9.47 -10.76 -14.12
CA LEU A 21 -9.93 -11.87 -13.28
C LEU A 21 -9.18 -12.04 -11.95
N CYS A 22 -7.91 -11.61 -11.84
CA CYS A 22 -7.16 -11.75 -10.58
C CYS A 22 -7.64 -10.81 -9.46
N PHE A 23 -8.50 -9.82 -9.77
CA PHE A 23 -9.16 -8.95 -8.79
C PHE A 23 -10.55 -9.42 -8.34
N CYS A 24 -11.08 -10.52 -8.92
CA CYS A 24 -12.42 -11.02 -8.63
C CYS A 24 -12.49 -12.10 -7.53
N LEU A 25 -11.54 -12.16 -6.59
CA LEU A 25 -11.70 -13.05 -5.42
C LEU A 25 -12.53 -12.43 -4.28
N ASP A 26 -13.17 -11.28 -4.49
CA ASP A 26 -14.23 -10.81 -3.57
C ASP A 26 -15.35 -9.95 -4.20
N SER A 27 -15.46 -9.84 -5.53
CA SER A 27 -16.71 -9.41 -6.20
C SER A 27 -16.71 -9.66 -7.71
N ASP A 28 -17.78 -10.36 -8.13
CA ASP A 28 -18.41 -10.38 -9.46
C ASP A 28 -17.54 -10.25 -10.72
N LEU A 29 -17.17 -11.44 -11.23
CA LEU A 29 -16.73 -11.72 -12.60
C LEU A 29 -17.69 -11.18 -13.70
N SER A 30 -18.94 -10.87 -13.33
CA SER A 30 -19.98 -10.35 -14.22
C SER A 30 -19.77 -8.90 -14.68
N ALA A 31 -18.99 -8.09 -13.94
CA ALA A 31 -18.69 -6.70 -14.31
C ALA A 31 -17.82 -6.60 -15.58
N LEU A 32 -16.91 -7.56 -15.73
CA LEU A 32 -16.00 -7.74 -16.85
C LEU A 32 -16.70 -8.07 -18.18
N GLU A 33 -17.69 -8.95 -18.10
CA GLU A 33 -18.45 -9.42 -19.26
C GLU A 33 -19.51 -8.40 -19.73
N SER A 34 -19.90 -7.48 -18.85
CA SER A 34 -20.91 -6.44 -19.13
C SER A 34 -20.33 -5.11 -19.62
N GLY A 35 -19.01 -5.00 -19.83
CA GLY A 35 -18.36 -3.74 -20.21
C GLY A 35 -18.39 -2.67 -19.11
N LYS A 36 -18.68 -3.07 -17.86
CA LYS A 36 -18.63 -2.16 -16.71
C LYS A 36 -17.19 -2.06 -16.23
N GLU A 37 -16.73 -0.83 -16.10
CA GLU A 37 -15.40 -0.47 -15.58
C GLU A 37 -15.13 -1.22 -14.26
N THR A 38 -13.93 -1.80 -14.12
CA THR A 38 -13.50 -2.45 -12.89
C THR A 38 -13.63 -1.49 -11.70
N PRO A 39 -14.05 -1.96 -10.51
CA PRO A 39 -14.18 -1.10 -9.35
C PRO A 39 -12.86 -0.39 -9.04
N PHE A 40 -12.92 0.93 -9.00
CA PHE A 40 -11.78 1.83 -8.81
C PHE A 40 -11.44 1.93 -7.31
N VAL A 41 -10.74 0.92 -6.78
CA VAL A 41 -10.40 0.89 -5.35
C VAL A 41 -9.22 1.82 -5.07
N ILE A 42 -9.48 2.80 -4.21
CA ILE A 42 -8.46 3.72 -3.68
C ILE A 42 -7.88 3.16 -2.39
N HIS A 43 -6.57 2.86 -2.42
CA HIS A 43 -5.88 2.41 -1.22
C HIS A 43 -5.51 3.56 -0.31
N GLN A 44 -4.94 4.65 -0.84
CA GLN A 44 -4.52 5.81 -0.05
C GLN A 44 -4.59 7.09 -0.86
N ILE A 45 -4.90 8.20 -0.20
CA ILE A 45 -4.82 9.57 -0.71
C ILE A 45 -3.95 10.37 0.25
N VAL A 46 -3.09 11.25 -0.28
CA VAL A 46 -2.26 12.19 0.50
C VAL A 46 -2.19 13.53 -0.24
N GLY A 47 -2.26 14.64 0.49
CA GLY A 47 -1.97 15.98 -0.06
C GLY A 47 -0.49 16.31 0.06
N HIS A 48 0.04 17.10 -0.87
CA HIS A 48 1.44 17.53 -0.81
C HIS A 48 1.65 18.50 0.37
N PRO A 49 2.72 18.34 1.16
CA PRO A 49 2.93 19.13 2.37
C PRO A 49 3.30 20.59 2.10
N THR A 50 3.77 20.93 0.89
CA THR A 50 4.11 22.32 0.51
C THR A 50 3.30 22.86 -0.67
N HIS A 51 2.59 22.02 -1.43
CA HIS A 51 1.87 22.45 -2.65
C HIS A 51 0.37 22.29 -2.43
N LYS A 52 -0.36 23.40 -2.32
CA LYS A 52 -1.77 23.44 -1.89
C LYS A 52 -2.76 22.75 -2.85
N GLU A 53 -2.36 22.56 -4.10
CA GLU A 53 -3.20 22.00 -5.18
C GLU A 53 -2.80 20.57 -5.52
N GLU A 54 -1.68 20.08 -4.99
CA GLU A 54 -1.18 18.76 -5.34
C GLU A 54 -1.70 17.67 -4.40
N VAL A 55 -2.24 16.63 -5.00
CA VAL A 55 -2.78 15.48 -4.30
C VAL A 55 -2.38 14.21 -5.04
N PHE A 56 -2.02 13.19 -4.29
CA PHE A 56 -1.62 11.89 -4.82
C PHE A 56 -2.55 10.81 -4.29
N ALA A 57 -2.86 9.84 -5.14
CA ALA A 57 -3.64 8.68 -4.76
C ALA A 57 -2.99 7.41 -5.30
N ILE A 58 -3.07 6.32 -4.54
CA ILE A 58 -2.68 5.00 -5.02
C ILE A 58 -3.89 4.10 -5.15
N THR A 59 -3.88 3.29 -6.20
CA THR A 59 -5.00 2.46 -6.61
C THR A 59 -4.57 1.00 -6.74
N SER A 60 -5.54 0.09 -6.82
CA SER A 60 -5.24 -1.32 -7.05
C SER A 60 -4.73 -1.61 -8.47
N ASN A 61 -5.23 -0.85 -9.47
CA ASN A 61 -5.10 -1.23 -10.89
C ASN A 61 -4.39 -0.18 -11.77
N TYR A 62 -4.25 1.06 -11.31
CA TYR A 62 -3.76 2.18 -12.11
C TYR A 62 -2.48 2.82 -11.54
N GLY A 63 -1.86 2.18 -10.54
CA GLY A 63 -0.65 2.68 -9.90
C GLY A 63 -0.91 3.94 -9.10
N VAL A 64 -0.05 4.93 -9.28
CA VAL A 64 -0.11 6.26 -8.65
C VAL A 64 -0.87 7.20 -9.59
N LEU A 65 -1.82 7.94 -9.02
CA LEU A 65 -2.44 9.10 -9.61
C LEU A 65 -1.93 10.38 -8.96
N LYS A 66 -1.87 11.44 -9.75
CA LYS A 66 -1.54 12.80 -9.35
C LYS A 66 -2.66 13.75 -9.80
N SER A 67 -3.01 14.70 -8.94
CA SER A 67 -3.82 15.86 -9.26
C SER A 67 -2.99 17.11 -8.97
N GLU A 68 -3.11 18.12 -9.82
CA GLU A 68 -2.42 19.42 -9.71
C GLU A 68 -3.42 20.57 -9.53
N ASP A 69 -4.71 20.28 -9.40
CA ASP A 69 -5.82 21.24 -9.34
C ASP A 69 -6.73 20.99 -8.14
N ALA A 70 -6.12 20.62 -7.02
CA ALA A 70 -6.78 20.30 -5.75
C ALA A 70 -7.80 19.16 -5.87
N GLY A 71 -7.52 18.16 -6.71
CA GLY A 71 -8.30 16.94 -6.89
C GLY A 71 -9.53 17.10 -7.78
N LEU A 72 -9.59 18.14 -8.61
CA LEU A 72 -10.65 18.30 -9.62
C LEU A 72 -10.41 17.34 -10.80
N THR A 73 -9.17 17.21 -11.26
CA THR A 73 -8.75 16.27 -12.29
C THR A 73 -7.55 15.44 -11.82
N TRP A 74 -7.39 14.26 -12.42
CA TRP A 74 -6.35 13.30 -12.06
C TRP A 74 -5.67 12.76 -13.31
N LYS A 75 -4.37 12.47 -13.21
CA LYS A 75 -3.57 11.79 -14.25
C LYS A 75 -2.74 10.67 -13.63
N THR A 76 -2.39 9.65 -14.39
CA THR A 76 -1.42 8.64 -13.94
C THR A 76 -0.02 9.23 -13.83
N ALA A 77 0.72 8.84 -12.80
CA ALA A 77 2.06 9.28 -12.50
C ALA A 77 2.97 8.05 -12.28
N ASN A 78 3.10 7.22 -13.33
CA ASN A 78 3.64 5.87 -13.23
C ASN A 78 5.01 5.64 -13.90
N HIS A 79 5.62 6.67 -14.47
CA HIS A 79 6.87 6.49 -15.23
C HIS A 79 7.98 5.98 -14.31
N GLY A 80 8.54 4.80 -14.64
CA GLY A 80 9.56 4.12 -13.83
C GLY A 80 9.00 3.15 -12.78
N LEU A 81 7.68 3.12 -12.54
CA LEU A 81 7.05 2.10 -11.70
C LEU A 81 6.95 0.77 -12.45
N ARG A 82 7.30 -0.31 -11.75
CA ARG A 82 7.25 -1.69 -12.28
C ARG A 82 6.03 -2.48 -11.81
N SER A 83 5.27 -1.93 -10.87
CA SER A 83 4.02 -2.46 -10.35
C SER A 83 2.96 -1.36 -10.42
N PHE A 84 1.69 -1.75 -10.56
CA PHE A 84 0.56 -0.83 -10.59
C PHE A 84 -0.41 -1.05 -9.42
N THR A 85 -0.05 -1.95 -8.50
CA THR A 85 -0.83 -2.26 -7.30
C THR A 85 -0.07 -1.79 -6.08
N HIS A 86 -0.46 -0.63 -5.56
CA HIS A 86 0.19 0.00 -4.41
C HIS A 86 -0.75 0.11 -3.23
N HIS A 87 -0.22 -0.09 -2.02
CA HIS A 87 -0.99 -0.08 -0.77
C HIS A 87 -0.56 0.99 0.22
N ALA A 88 0.70 1.45 0.12
CA ALA A 88 1.24 2.48 0.99
C ALA A 88 1.81 3.64 0.17
N LEU A 89 1.52 4.85 0.59
CA LEU A 89 2.04 6.08 0.01
C LEU A 89 2.52 6.98 1.14
N ALA A 90 3.73 7.53 1.02
CA ALA A 90 4.25 8.53 1.92
C ALA A 90 4.83 9.70 1.12
N VAL A 91 4.60 10.91 1.61
CA VAL A 91 5.08 12.15 1.01
C VAL A 91 5.86 12.95 2.05
N THR A 92 6.94 13.56 1.59
CA THR A 92 7.78 14.51 2.34
C THR A 92 7.86 15.79 1.53
N PHE A 93 8.56 16.82 2.03
CA PHE A 93 8.72 18.07 1.31
C PHE A 93 9.47 17.95 -0.03
N THR A 94 10.20 16.85 -0.26
CA THR A 94 11.07 16.69 -1.45
C THR A 94 10.99 15.32 -2.11
N LYS A 95 10.25 14.37 -1.53
CA LYS A 95 10.25 12.97 -1.95
C LYS A 95 8.90 12.33 -1.72
N LEU A 96 8.55 11.43 -2.64
CA LEU A 96 7.41 10.53 -2.52
C LEU A 96 7.91 9.08 -2.49
N TYR A 97 7.18 8.24 -1.75
CA TYR A 97 7.46 6.82 -1.63
C TYR A 97 6.18 6.03 -1.87
N ALA A 98 6.22 5.09 -2.80
CA ALA A 98 5.12 4.20 -3.13
C ALA A 98 5.50 2.75 -2.81
N GLY A 99 4.70 2.10 -1.98
CA GLY A 99 4.84 0.71 -1.57
C GLY A 99 3.89 -0.20 -2.34
N GLY A 100 4.44 -1.16 -3.07
CA GLY A 100 3.70 -2.10 -3.92
C GLY A 100 3.42 -3.45 -3.27
N TRP A 101 2.46 -4.21 -3.82
CA TRP A 101 2.09 -5.57 -3.38
C TRP A 101 3.07 -6.68 -3.81
N GLY A 102 4.06 -6.35 -4.63
CA GLY A 102 5.12 -7.28 -5.06
C GLY A 102 6.33 -6.63 -5.72
N GLY A 103 6.33 -5.28 -5.82
CA GLY A 103 7.42 -4.46 -6.34
C GLY A 103 8.32 -3.86 -5.26
N GLY A 104 8.03 -4.10 -3.98
CA GLY A 104 8.70 -3.47 -2.85
C GLY A 104 8.38 -1.97 -2.78
N ILE A 105 9.39 -1.13 -2.61
CA ILE A 105 9.23 0.32 -2.46
C ILE A 105 9.94 1.08 -3.60
N SER A 106 9.25 2.07 -4.13
CA SER A 106 9.76 3.02 -5.12
C SER A 106 9.79 4.42 -4.55
N LYS A 107 10.75 5.24 -4.99
CA LYS A 107 10.89 6.63 -4.59
C LYS A 107 10.90 7.55 -5.80
N SER A 108 10.17 8.65 -5.71
CA SER A 108 10.27 9.80 -6.60
C SER A 108 10.90 10.98 -5.86
N GLY A 109 11.71 11.77 -6.56
CA GLY A 109 12.29 13.03 -6.06
C GLY A 109 11.86 14.24 -6.89
N ASP A 110 10.82 14.06 -7.71
CA ASP A 110 10.35 14.98 -8.74
C ASP A 110 8.81 14.94 -8.80
N ASP A 111 8.14 14.93 -7.64
CA ASP A 111 6.68 15.02 -7.51
C ASP A 111 5.90 14.00 -8.36
N ALA A 112 6.35 12.74 -8.29
CA ALA A 112 5.83 11.58 -9.01
C ALA A 112 5.99 11.61 -10.55
N GLU A 113 6.83 12.49 -11.10
CA GLU A 113 7.14 12.47 -12.53
C GLU A 113 7.96 11.23 -12.91
N THR A 114 8.93 10.82 -12.09
CA THR A 114 9.69 9.57 -12.29
C THR A 114 9.91 8.80 -10.99
N TRP A 115 10.02 7.48 -11.10
CA TRP A 115 10.20 6.58 -9.97
C TRP A 115 11.43 5.69 -10.10
N VAL A 116 12.14 5.52 -8.98
CA VAL A 116 13.29 4.63 -8.85
C VAL A 116 13.04 3.61 -7.74
N GLU A 117 13.24 2.33 -8.01
CA GLU A 117 13.11 1.26 -7.01
C GLU A 117 14.18 1.39 -5.90
N MET A 118 13.77 1.17 -4.65
CA MET A 118 14.59 1.35 -3.44
C MET A 118 14.61 0.05 -2.62
N ASN A 119 14.96 -1.06 -3.27
CA ASN A 119 14.78 -2.42 -2.74
C ASN A 119 16.07 -3.09 -2.24
N ASP A 120 17.20 -2.37 -2.12
CA ASP A 120 18.45 -3.01 -1.71
C ASP A 120 18.34 -3.61 -0.30
N ARG A 121 18.67 -4.90 -0.17
CA ARG A 121 18.54 -5.69 1.08
C ARG A 121 17.11 -5.77 1.62
N LEU A 122 16.11 -5.32 0.86
CA LEU A 122 14.73 -5.73 1.09
C LEU A 122 14.51 -7.08 0.42
N GLY A 123 14.02 -8.04 1.22
CA GLY A 123 13.42 -9.24 0.66
C GLY A 123 12.19 -8.88 -0.18
N ASN A 124 11.63 -9.85 -0.91
CA ASN A 124 10.35 -9.53 -1.54
C ASN A 124 9.28 -9.33 -0.48
N THR A 125 8.72 -8.13 -0.46
CA THR A 125 7.77 -7.71 0.54
C THR A 125 6.70 -6.86 -0.11
N ALA A 126 5.45 -7.24 0.16
CA ALA A 126 4.35 -6.31 -0.03
C ALA A 126 4.50 -5.24 1.06
N ILE A 127 4.48 -3.97 0.66
CA ILE A 127 4.63 -2.86 1.59
C ILE A 127 3.23 -2.46 2.07
N ASP A 128 2.97 -2.70 3.35
CA ASP A 128 1.65 -2.50 3.96
C ASP A 128 1.52 -1.08 4.52
N ALA A 129 2.59 -0.56 5.12
CA ALA A 129 2.64 0.80 5.64
C ALA A 129 4.05 1.39 5.53
N ILE A 130 4.12 2.70 5.31
CA ILE A 130 5.36 3.48 5.29
C ILE A 130 5.20 4.63 6.28
N ALA A 131 6.16 4.81 7.18
CA ALA A 131 6.26 5.97 8.04
C ALA A 131 7.61 6.66 7.83
N VAL A 132 7.57 7.96 7.57
CA VAL A 132 8.77 8.82 7.48
C VAL A 132 8.99 9.47 8.85
N ASP A 133 10.23 9.50 9.33
CA ASP A 133 10.57 10.23 10.55
C ASP A 133 10.48 11.75 10.30
N PRO A 134 9.57 12.49 10.96
CA PRO A 134 9.42 13.93 10.74
C PRO A 134 10.70 14.73 11.05
N GLY A 135 11.54 14.24 11.97
CA GLY A 135 12.81 14.87 12.32
C GLY A 135 14.00 14.40 11.49
N SER A 136 13.79 13.48 10.54
CA SER A 136 14.86 12.92 9.70
C SER A 136 14.23 12.38 8.41
N PRO A 137 14.01 13.22 7.37
CA PRO A 137 13.26 12.81 6.17
C PRO A 137 13.94 11.71 5.35
N ASP A 138 15.23 11.41 5.60
CA ASP A 138 15.92 10.26 5.02
C ASP A 138 15.67 8.94 5.78
N ARG A 139 15.03 9.00 6.95
CA ARG A 139 14.75 7.84 7.77
C ARG A 139 13.31 7.40 7.58
N LEU A 140 13.15 6.15 7.16
CA LEU A 140 11.85 5.53 6.98
C LEU A 140 11.76 4.22 7.73
N TYR A 141 10.54 3.87 8.08
CA TYR A 141 10.14 2.61 8.66
C TYR A 141 9.04 2.02 7.78
N ILE A 142 9.17 0.73 7.47
CA ILE A 142 8.17 0.04 6.66
C ILE A 142 7.68 -1.20 7.39
N ALA A 143 6.36 -1.34 7.40
CA ALA A 143 5.69 -2.59 7.70
C ALA A 143 5.58 -3.36 6.38
N ALA A 144 6.34 -4.43 6.26
CA ALA A 144 6.35 -5.29 5.08
C ALA A 144 5.71 -6.64 5.42
N SER A 145 5.15 -7.33 4.44
CA SER A 145 4.40 -8.58 4.66
C SER A 145 5.20 -9.69 5.34
N THR A 146 6.53 -9.64 5.31
CA THR A 146 7.40 -10.63 5.95
C THR A 146 8.09 -10.12 7.20
N GLN A 147 8.33 -8.81 7.31
CA GLN A 147 9.22 -8.24 8.31
C GLN A 147 9.10 -6.72 8.37
N PHE A 148 9.45 -6.13 9.52
CA PHE A 148 9.68 -4.69 9.63
C PHE A 148 11.09 -4.32 9.22
N TYR A 149 11.23 -3.24 8.48
CA TYR A 149 12.54 -2.69 8.13
C TYR A 149 12.62 -1.21 8.48
N ARG A 150 13.85 -0.75 8.65
CA ARG A 150 14.18 0.67 8.65
C ARG A 150 15.27 0.97 7.63
N THR A 151 15.28 2.20 7.17
CA THR A 151 16.37 2.82 6.39
C THR A 151 16.76 4.14 7.06
N ALA A 152 18.00 4.57 6.87
CA ALA A 152 18.47 5.89 7.29
C ALA A 152 18.91 6.76 6.09
N ASP A 153 18.76 6.25 4.87
CA ASP A 153 19.35 6.79 3.65
C ASP A 153 18.36 6.87 2.48
N SER A 154 17.10 7.18 2.80
CA SER A 154 16.01 7.33 1.82
C SER A 154 15.76 6.05 1.01
N GLY A 155 15.90 4.88 1.63
CA GLY A 155 15.64 3.59 1.02
C GLY A 155 16.79 3.03 0.18
N LYS A 156 18.00 3.62 0.23
CA LYS A 156 19.18 3.06 -0.45
C LYS A 156 19.65 1.76 0.21
N GLY A 157 19.41 1.58 1.51
CA GLY A 157 19.69 0.36 2.23
C GLY A 157 18.73 0.12 3.40
N TRP A 158 18.40 -1.15 3.63
CA TRP A 158 17.42 -1.55 4.63
C TRP A 158 17.97 -2.53 5.66
N VAL A 159 17.51 -2.37 6.89
CA VAL A 159 17.91 -3.19 8.05
C VAL A 159 16.68 -3.73 8.75
N SER A 160 16.73 -4.99 9.18
CA SER A 160 15.71 -5.60 10.03
C SER A 160 15.39 -4.73 11.23
N PHE A 161 14.11 -4.54 11.49
CA PHE A 161 13.60 -3.77 12.61
C PHE A 161 12.38 -4.44 13.27
N GLY A 162 12.19 -5.74 13.08
CA GLY A 162 11.00 -6.48 13.53
C GLY A 162 11.12 -7.31 14.80
N GLU A 163 12.27 -7.31 15.48
CA GLU A 163 12.49 -8.12 16.68
C GLU A 163 11.42 -7.89 17.75
N GLY A 164 10.85 -8.95 18.32
CA GLY A 164 9.76 -8.89 19.31
C GLY A 164 8.35 -8.78 18.73
N LEU A 165 8.18 -8.67 17.41
CA LEU A 165 6.88 -8.84 16.78
C LEU A 165 6.58 -10.32 16.53
N PRO A 166 5.29 -10.72 16.65
CA PRO A 166 4.87 -12.07 16.31
C PRO A 166 5.04 -12.32 14.80
N PRO A 167 5.15 -13.61 14.37
CA PRO A 167 5.12 -13.96 12.96
C PRO A 167 3.86 -13.35 12.31
N PHE A 168 4.06 -12.60 11.22
CA PHE A 168 3.00 -11.85 10.55
C PHE A 168 1.87 -12.78 10.13
N PRO A 169 0.67 -12.64 10.73
CA PRO A 169 -0.28 -13.74 10.67
C PRO A 169 -1.12 -13.79 9.39
N ASP A 170 -1.56 -12.69 8.75
CA ASP A 170 -2.63 -12.82 7.73
C ASP A 170 -2.88 -11.60 6.81
N GLU A 171 -3.74 -11.83 5.82
CA GLU A 171 -4.06 -11.13 4.55
C GLU A 171 -4.58 -9.68 4.64
N ILE A 172 -5.06 -9.21 5.80
CA ILE A 172 -5.73 -7.89 5.89
C ILE A 172 -4.70 -6.78 6.16
N LYS A 173 -4.56 -5.87 5.19
CA LYS A 173 -3.59 -4.75 5.23
C LYS A 173 -4.21 -3.50 5.84
N PHE A 174 -3.56 -2.93 6.86
CA PHE A 174 -3.98 -1.71 7.55
C PHE A 174 -2.91 -0.62 7.51
N LYS A 175 -3.33 0.64 7.47
CA LYS A 175 -2.44 1.82 7.55
C LYS A 175 -2.21 2.23 9.00
N SER A 176 -1.58 1.35 9.76
CA SER A 176 -1.51 1.44 11.22
C SER A 176 -0.07 1.53 11.70
N LEU A 177 0.73 2.43 11.11
CA LEU A 177 2.10 2.73 11.54
C LEU A 177 2.24 4.24 11.74
N VAL A 178 2.56 4.67 12.96
CA VAL A 178 2.78 6.10 13.29
C VAL A 178 3.99 6.28 14.21
N ILE A 179 4.56 7.47 14.18
CA ILE A 179 5.71 7.86 15.03
C ILE A 179 5.24 8.94 15.98
N SER A 180 5.40 8.72 17.29
CA SER A 180 5.24 9.75 18.31
C SER A 180 6.62 10.39 18.60
N PRO A 181 6.79 11.72 18.41
CA PRO A 181 8.09 12.40 18.46
C PRO A 181 8.59 12.71 19.89
N GLY A 182 7.75 12.55 20.93
CA GLY A 182 8.10 12.86 22.32
C GLY A 182 9.32 12.09 22.85
N PRO A 183 9.86 12.39 24.04
CA PRO A 183 10.94 11.59 24.63
C PRO A 183 10.37 10.37 25.41
N PRO A 184 10.75 9.12 25.08
CA PRO A 184 11.54 8.71 23.92
C PRO A 184 10.70 8.64 22.64
N LYS A 185 11.34 8.95 21.49
CA LYS A 185 10.67 8.84 20.19
C LYS A 185 10.26 7.38 20.02
N THR A 186 8.99 7.14 19.70
CA THR A 186 8.38 5.81 19.76
C THR A 186 7.57 5.54 18.50
N LEU A 187 7.76 4.35 17.93
CA LEU A 187 6.90 3.83 16.87
C LEU A 187 5.74 3.06 17.46
N TRP A 188 4.58 3.20 16.83
CA TRP A 188 3.38 2.45 17.13
C TRP A 188 2.93 1.70 15.88
N TYR A 189 2.66 0.42 16.03
CA TYR A 189 2.19 -0.43 14.95
C TYR A 189 0.98 -1.25 15.39
N GLY A 190 -0.12 -1.11 14.66
CA GLY A 190 -1.32 -1.92 14.83
C GLY A 190 -1.39 -3.01 13.77
N ASN A 191 -1.87 -4.20 14.13
CA ASN A 191 -2.17 -5.26 13.16
C ASN A 191 -3.37 -6.11 13.62
N SER A 192 -3.58 -7.27 13.00
CA SER A 192 -4.67 -8.18 13.35
C SER A 192 -4.55 -8.83 14.73
N GLN A 193 -3.37 -8.82 15.36
CA GLN A 193 -3.11 -9.42 16.67
C GLN A 193 -3.05 -8.40 17.81
N GLY A 194 -2.83 -7.11 17.52
CA GLY A 194 -2.85 -6.08 18.55
C GLY A 194 -2.15 -4.79 18.18
N LEU A 195 -1.82 -4.03 19.22
CA LEU A 195 -1.01 -2.83 19.14
C LEU A 195 0.38 -3.11 19.72
N PHE A 196 1.41 -2.65 19.04
CA PHE A 196 2.80 -2.81 19.43
C PHE A 196 3.47 -1.44 19.48
N GLN A 197 4.40 -1.28 20.40
CA GLN A 197 5.25 -0.10 20.48
C GLN A 197 6.73 -0.45 20.51
N ARG A 198 7.55 0.47 20.03
CA ARG A 198 9.01 0.39 20.12
C ARG A 198 9.62 1.78 20.18
N ALA A 199 10.30 2.10 21.28
CA ALA A 199 11.18 3.26 21.30
C ALA A 199 12.30 3.06 20.27
N ILE A 200 12.72 4.12 19.58
CA ILE A 200 13.65 4.06 18.43
C ILE A 200 14.95 3.32 18.74
N HIS A 201 15.47 3.49 19.96
CA HIS A 201 16.71 2.86 20.44
C HIS A 201 16.48 1.54 21.19
N ALA A 202 15.23 1.15 21.43
CA ALA A 202 14.94 -0.12 22.07
C ALA A 202 15.28 -1.29 21.12
N PRO A 203 15.77 -2.42 21.65
CA PRO A 203 16.19 -3.56 20.82
C PRO A 203 15.02 -4.29 20.16
N ARG A 204 13.82 -4.24 20.75
CA ARG A 204 12.65 -5.01 20.33
C ARG A 204 11.34 -4.25 20.51
N TRP A 205 10.32 -4.69 19.78
CA TRP A 205 8.92 -4.27 19.97
C TRP A 205 8.32 -4.92 21.23
N SER A 206 7.34 -4.24 21.81
CA SER A 206 6.56 -4.72 22.95
C SER A 206 5.08 -4.60 22.64
N ALA A 207 4.30 -5.64 22.97
CA ALA A 207 2.86 -5.63 22.80
C ALA A 207 2.18 -4.79 23.89
N GLU A 208 1.09 -4.12 23.52
CA GLU A 208 0.19 -3.45 24.45
C GLU A 208 -0.89 -4.43 24.90
N GLU A 209 -0.82 -4.86 26.15
CA GLU A 209 -1.70 -5.90 26.71
C GLU A 209 -3.18 -5.61 26.53
N LYS A 210 -3.60 -4.34 26.63
CA LYS A 210 -4.99 -3.93 26.39
C LYS A 210 -5.52 -4.35 25.01
N PHE A 211 -4.64 -4.40 24.01
CA PHE A 211 -4.99 -4.69 22.62
C PHE A 211 -4.62 -6.11 22.20
N ARG A 212 -4.24 -6.99 23.13
CA ARG A 212 -4.05 -8.41 22.83
C ARG A 212 -5.31 -8.96 22.15
N ASP A 213 -5.12 -9.69 21.05
CA ASP A 213 -6.18 -10.27 20.22
C ASP A 213 -7.23 -9.23 19.76
N THR A 214 -6.75 -8.03 19.44
CA THR A 214 -7.56 -6.93 18.93
C THR A 214 -7.03 -6.48 17.58
N ARG A 215 -7.89 -6.50 16.56
CA ARG A 215 -7.54 -6.01 15.23
C ARG A 215 -7.48 -4.48 15.26
N VAL A 216 -6.27 -3.95 15.33
CA VAL A 216 -5.99 -2.51 15.26
C VAL A 216 -5.82 -2.12 13.80
N SER A 217 -6.71 -1.27 13.33
CA SER A 217 -6.86 -0.95 11.91
C SER A 217 -6.47 0.48 11.56
N ALA A 218 -6.46 1.39 12.55
CA ALA A 218 -6.12 2.79 12.34
C ALA A 218 -5.32 3.35 13.50
N LEU A 219 -4.28 4.12 13.19
CA LEU A 219 -3.52 4.90 14.15
C LEU A 219 -3.42 6.35 13.67
N ALA A 220 -3.47 7.30 14.60
CA ALA A 220 -3.14 8.70 14.35
C ALA A 220 -2.51 9.29 15.61
N TYR A 221 -1.56 10.21 15.44
CA TYR A 221 -0.93 10.89 16.57
C TYR A 221 -1.15 12.40 16.45
N ASP A 222 -1.71 12.99 17.50
CA ASP A 222 -1.91 14.43 17.64
C ASP A 222 -0.68 15.03 18.31
N GLU A 223 0.18 15.69 17.54
CA GLU A 223 1.41 16.29 18.07
C GLU A 223 1.15 17.45 19.03
N ASN A 224 0.10 18.25 18.77
CA ASN A 224 -0.24 19.41 19.60
C ASN A 224 -0.70 18.98 20.99
N LYS A 225 -1.53 17.93 21.06
CA LYS A 225 -2.04 17.40 22.34
C LYS A 225 -1.18 16.27 22.92
N ARG A 226 -0.25 15.73 22.14
CA ARG A 226 0.56 14.54 22.46
C ARG A 226 -0.31 13.33 22.82
N VAL A 227 -1.27 13.04 21.95
CA VAL A 227 -2.27 11.97 22.11
C VAL A 227 -2.18 11.00 20.94
N LEU A 228 -2.00 9.73 21.26
CA LEU A 228 -2.18 8.63 20.30
C LEU A 228 -3.64 8.22 20.25
N TRP A 229 -4.19 8.14 19.04
CA TRP A 229 -5.50 7.60 18.74
C TRP A 229 -5.38 6.22 18.10
N VAL A 230 -6.23 5.29 18.55
CA VAL A 230 -6.22 3.88 18.13
C VAL A 230 -7.64 3.45 17.75
N GLY A 231 -7.85 3.16 16.47
CA GLY A 231 -9.09 2.64 15.92
C GLY A 231 -8.99 1.13 15.68
N THR A 232 -10.11 0.44 15.86
CA THR A 232 -10.18 -1.02 15.71
C THR A 232 -11.31 -1.42 14.76
N LEU A 233 -11.32 -2.68 14.32
CA LEU A 233 -12.40 -3.20 13.48
C LEU A 233 -13.72 -3.47 14.22
N ALA A 234 -13.79 -3.39 15.55
CA ALA A 234 -15.04 -3.66 16.27
C ALA A 234 -15.05 -3.24 17.74
N LYS A 235 -13.88 -3.23 18.39
CA LYS A 235 -13.76 -2.98 19.84
C LYS A 235 -13.85 -1.49 20.22
N GLY A 236 -13.90 -0.59 19.24
CA GLY A 236 -14.07 0.85 19.44
C GLY A 236 -12.84 1.69 19.11
N LEU A 237 -12.83 2.90 19.67
CA LEU A 237 -11.81 3.93 19.50
C LEU A 237 -11.20 4.26 20.86
N PHE A 238 -9.87 4.33 20.92
CA PHE A 238 -9.13 4.54 22.16
C PHE A 238 -8.13 5.69 22.01
N THR A 239 -7.80 6.32 23.13
CA THR A 239 -6.74 7.32 23.20
C THR A 239 -5.76 7.04 24.32
N ARG A 240 -4.53 7.50 24.15
CA ARG A 240 -3.50 7.50 25.19
C ARG A 240 -2.69 8.78 25.12
N GLU A 241 -2.64 9.49 26.23
CA GLU A 241 -1.74 10.63 26.41
C GLU A 241 -0.34 10.13 26.76
N ASP A 242 0.70 10.67 26.11
CA ASP A 242 2.10 10.29 26.37
C ASP A 242 2.46 10.31 27.86
N LYS A 243 1.99 11.34 28.57
CA LYS A 243 2.33 11.60 29.99
C LYS A 243 1.61 10.66 30.95
N LYS A 244 0.40 10.22 30.61
CA LYS A 244 -0.45 9.44 31.53
C LYS A 244 -0.27 7.94 31.35
N LYS A 245 0.26 7.48 30.21
CA LYS A 245 0.47 6.06 29.87
C LYS A 245 -0.75 5.14 30.04
N GLU A 246 -1.93 5.70 30.27
CA GLU A 246 -3.22 5.02 30.45
C GLU A 246 -4.07 5.14 29.19
N TRP A 247 -4.95 4.15 28.99
CA TRP A 247 -5.82 4.04 27.84
C TRP A 247 -7.24 4.46 28.16
N ASN A 248 -7.75 5.46 27.45
CA ASN A 248 -9.14 5.91 27.54
C ASN A 248 -9.93 5.35 26.36
N GLU A 249 -11.11 4.79 26.64
CA GLU A 249 -12.07 4.41 25.60
C GLU A 249 -12.97 5.60 25.26
N MET A 250 -13.11 5.88 23.97
CA MET A 250 -13.89 7.00 23.48
C MET A 250 -15.32 6.58 23.24
N LYS A 251 -16.27 7.47 23.55
CA LYS A 251 -17.70 7.21 23.32
C LYS A 251 -18.00 7.25 21.82
N ILE A 252 -18.25 6.08 21.24
CA ILE A 252 -18.63 5.91 19.84
C ILE A 252 -19.62 4.74 19.70
N GLU A 253 -20.34 4.67 18.58
CA GLU A 253 -21.21 3.54 18.24
C GLU A 253 -20.42 2.22 18.30
N LYS A 254 -21.00 1.19 18.93
CA LYS A 254 -20.36 -0.12 19.08
C LYS A 254 -20.35 -0.87 17.74
N GLY A 255 -19.33 -1.70 17.53
CA GLY A 255 -19.24 -2.55 16.34
C GLY A 255 -18.83 -1.80 15.07
N LEU A 256 -18.40 -0.54 15.16
CA LEU A 256 -17.85 0.19 14.02
C LEU A 256 -16.50 -0.37 13.58
N TRP A 257 -16.36 -0.52 12.26
CA TRP A 257 -15.12 -0.91 11.62
C TRP A 257 -14.39 0.35 11.19
N ILE A 258 -13.42 0.81 11.99
CA ILE A 258 -12.69 2.04 11.72
C ILE A 258 -11.55 1.74 10.73
N ASN A 259 -11.59 2.31 9.54
CA ASN A 259 -10.54 2.10 8.52
C ASN A 259 -9.38 3.11 8.67
N GLN A 260 -9.68 4.35 9.04
CA GLN A 260 -8.68 5.40 9.19
C GLN A 260 -9.15 6.48 10.17
N ILE A 261 -8.20 7.10 10.85
CA ILE A 261 -8.40 8.29 11.71
C ILE A 261 -7.63 9.43 11.06
N VAL A 262 -8.29 10.56 10.83
CA VAL A 262 -7.67 11.76 10.26
C VAL A 262 -7.89 12.92 11.22
N LEU A 263 -6.79 13.58 11.59
CA LEU A 263 -6.79 14.75 12.46
C LEU A 263 -6.72 16.02 11.60
N ASP A 264 -7.49 17.04 11.95
CA ASP A 264 -7.34 18.34 11.31
C ASP A 264 -5.99 18.95 11.70
N PRO A 265 -5.13 19.34 10.72
CA PRO A 265 -3.78 19.81 10.99
C PRO A 265 -3.75 21.16 11.73
N SER A 266 -4.87 21.90 11.71
CA SER A 266 -4.97 23.25 12.28
C SER A 266 -5.87 23.34 13.52
N ASP A 267 -6.65 22.30 13.82
CA ASP A 267 -7.48 22.22 15.03
C ASP A 267 -7.63 20.78 15.51
N SER A 268 -6.85 20.41 16.52
CA SER A 268 -6.89 19.11 17.19
C SER A 268 -8.25 18.73 17.82
N ARG A 269 -9.28 19.59 17.80
CA ARG A 269 -10.66 19.23 18.18
C ARG A 269 -11.46 18.65 17.01
N VAL A 270 -11.03 18.88 15.78
CA VAL A 270 -11.68 18.38 14.57
C VAL A 270 -11.00 17.09 14.13
N LEU A 271 -11.78 16.01 14.07
CA LEU A 271 -11.31 14.68 13.70
C LEU A 271 -12.33 14.01 12.79
N TYR A 272 -11.85 13.09 11.96
CA TYR A 272 -12.69 12.29 11.09
C TYR A 272 -12.31 10.81 11.21
N LEU A 273 -13.32 9.95 11.12
CA LEU A 273 -13.18 8.50 11.02
C LEU A 273 -13.77 8.05 9.70
N SER A 274 -13.00 7.32 8.91
CA SER A 274 -13.58 6.52 7.84
C SER A 274 -13.99 5.16 8.39
N THR A 275 -15.14 4.67 7.94
CA THR A 275 -15.71 3.40 8.43
C THR A 275 -16.11 2.48 7.28
N ARG A 276 -16.30 1.19 7.62
CA ARG A 276 -17.01 0.25 6.76
C ARG A 276 -18.52 0.34 7.03
N GLY A 277 -19.31 0.72 6.03
CA GLY A 277 -20.77 0.71 6.05
C GLY A 277 -21.47 1.89 6.74
N ARG A 278 -20.75 2.83 7.36
CA ARG A 278 -21.35 4.02 8.03
C ARG A 278 -20.86 5.34 7.45
N GLY A 279 -20.01 5.31 6.43
CA GLY A 279 -19.44 6.48 5.80
C GLY A 279 -18.36 7.12 6.66
N ILE A 280 -18.41 8.44 6.76
CA ILE A 280 -17.48 9.27 7.53
C ILE A 280 -18.18 9.78 8.78
N LEU A 281 -17.52 9.63 9.92
CA LEU A 281 -17.92 10.26 11.18
C LEU A 281 -17.00 11.44 11.47
N LYS A 282 -17.57 12.59 11.81
CA LYS A 282 -16.85 13.82 12.16
C LYS A 282 -17.07 14.17 13.63
N SER A 283 -16.00 14.54 14.31
CA SER A 283 -16.01 15.18 15.62
C SER A 283 -15.52 16.62 15.46
N THR A 284 -16.09 17.54 16.24
CA THR A 284 -15.58 18.93 16.39
C THR A 284 -15.25 19.30 17.83
N ASP A 285 -15.28 18.32 18.75
CA ASP A 285 -15.11 18.51 20.19
C ASP A 285 -13.98 17.65 20.80
N GLY A 286 -13.06 17.19 19.96
CA GLY A 286 -11.94 16.34 20.38
C GLY A 286 -12.32 14.88 20.61
N GLY A 287 -13.33 14.37 19.90
CA GLY A 287 -13.79 12.98 19.91
C GLY A 287 -14.73 12.65 21.07
N LYS A 288 -15.34 13.67 21.71
CA LYS A 288 -16.35 13.47 22.75
C LYS A 288 -17.70 13.11 22.13
N SER A 289 -17.99 13.63 20.95
CA SER A 289 -19.17 13.27 20.16
C SER A 289 -18.85 13.17 18.67
N TRP A 290 -19.63 12.34 17.97
CA TRP A 290 -19.44 12.03 16.56
C TRP A 290 -20.76 12.19 15.80
N LYS A 291 -20.71 12.84 14.63
CA LYS A 291 -21.85 13.02 13.74
C LYS A 291 -21.52 12.49 12.35
N PRO A 292 -22.48 11.91 11.60
CA PRO A 292 -22.27 11.54 10.21
C PRO A 292 -21.90 12.76 9.35
N SER A 293 -20.99 12.56 8.40
CA SER A 293 -20.47 13.57 7.47
C SER A 293 -20.61 13.06 6.04
N ASN A 294 -21.84 12.69 5.65
CA ASN A 294 -22.12 11.83 4.49
C ASN A 294 -22.95 12.51 3.37
N ASN A 295 -23.21 13.82 3.45
CA ASN A 295 -24.01 14.50 2.44
C ASN A 295 -23.32 14.42 1.07
N GLY A 296 -24.01 13.90 0.05
CA GLY A 296 -23.44 13.66 -1.28
C GLY A 296 -22.51 12.43 -1.39
N LEU A 297 -22.26 11.71 -0.30
CA LEU A 297 -21.44 10.49 -0.25
C LEU A 297 -22.34 9.26 -0.40
N ASN A 298 -22.52 8.80 -1.63
CA ASN A 298 -23.44 7.70 -1.97
C ASN A 298 -22.83 6.29 -1.83
N ASP A 299 -21.53 6.19 -1.52
CA ASP A 299 -20.85 4.96 -1.10
C ASP A 299 -20.31 5.19 0.31
N GLN A 300 -20.80 4.40 1.26
CA GLN A 300 -20.49 4.52 2.69
C GLN A 300 -19.38 3.55 3.15
N ASP A 301 -18.74 2.84 2.22
CA ASP A 301 -17.60 1.96 2.47
C ASP A 301 -16.28 2.68 2.19
N ILE A 302 -15.83 3.45 3.18
CA ILE A 302 -14.72 4.40 3.05
C ILE A 302 -13.40 3.75 3.42
N ARG A 303 -12.56 3.49 2.42
CA ARG A 303 -11.25 2.81 2.57
C ARG A 303 -10.11 3.76 2.88
N SER A 304 -10.18 4.98 2.36
CA SER A 304 -9.16 6.00 2.57
C SER A 304 -9.81 7.34 2.86
N LEU A 305 -9.24 8.08 3.79
CA LEU A 305 -9.63 9.46 4.07
C LEU A 305 -8.38 10.32 4.17
N ALA A 306 -8.41 11.51 3.61
CA ALA A 306 -7.32 12.46 3.68
C ALA A 306 -7.85 13.89 3.86
N ILE A 307 -7.11 14.68 4.62
CA ILE A 307 -7.24 16.13 4.71
C ILE A 307 -6.00 16.72 4.06
N HIS A 308 -6.16 17.78 3.27
CA HIS A 308 -5.00 18.45 2.69
C HIS A 308 -4.21 19.15 3.82
N PRO A 309 -2.88 18.92 3.95
CA PRO A 309 -2.11 19.46 5.07
C PRO A 309 -2.09 21.00 5.11
N LEU A 310 -2.19 21.64 3.94
CA LEU A 310 -2.25 23.10 3.80
C LEU A 310 -3.66 23.69 3.68
N ASN A 311 -4.71 22.86 3.62
CA ASN A 311 -6.08 23.33 3.50
C ASN A 311 -7.03 22.40 4.26
N ARG A 312 -7.36 22.80 5.49
CA ARG A 312 -8.20 22.00 6.40
C ARG A 312 -9.62 21.71 5.89
N PHE A 313 -10.11 22.47 4.92
CA PHE A 313 -11.46 22.28 4.36
C PHE A 313 -11.47 21.35 3.15
N LEU A 314 -10.31 21.10 2.55
CA LEU A 314 -10.15 20.21 1.41
C LEU A 314 -9.92 18.78 1.91
N LEU A 315 -10.93 17.93 1.72
CA LEU A 315 -10.90 16.52 2.11
C LEU A 315 -11.16 15.61 0.90
N PHE A 316 -10.61 14.41 0.98
CA PHE A 316 -10.79 13.36 -0.02
C PHE A 316 -11.17 12.03 0.63
N ALA A 317 -12.18 11.36 0.07
CA ALA A 317 -12.61 10.05 0.50
C ALA A 317 -12.46 9.06 -0.64
N GLY A 318 -11.63 8.03 -0.44
CA GLY A 318 -11.52 6.89 -1.32
C GLY A 318 -12.54 5.83 -0.92
N THR A 319 -13.45 5.50 -1.82
CA THR A 319 -14.54 4.55 -1.60
C THR A 319 -14.20 3.20 -2.23
N THR A 320 -14.98 2.16 -1.90
CA THR A 320 -14.74 0.80 -2.43
C THR A 320 -15.28 0.66 -3.85
N SER A 321 -16.38 1.34 -4.19
CA SER A 321 -17.08 1.12 -5.46
C SER A 321 -17.22 2.38 -6.32
N ASN A 322 -17.22 3.58 -5.72
CA ASN A 322 -17.53 4.82 -6.43
C ASN A 322 -16.33 5.78 -6.60
N GLY A 323 -15.10 5.29 -6.42
CA GLY A 323 -13.88 6.07 -6.62
C GLY A 323 -13.62 7.13 -5.57
N ILE A 324 -13.12 8.31 -5.98
CA ILE A 324 -12.77 9.43 -5.10
C ILE A 324 -13.95 10.40 -4.96
N PHE A 325 -14.24 10.78 -3.72
CA PHE A 325 -15.09 11.93 -3.40
C PHE A 325 -14.22 13.06 -2.84
N ARG A 326 -14.64 14.28 -3.12
CA ARG A 326 -13.98 15.51 -2.70
C ARG A 326 -14.94 16.41 -1.94
N SER A 327 -14.44 17.05 -0.89
CA SER A 327 -15.14 18.10 -0.15
C SER A 327 -14.23 19.32 -0.02
N VAL A 328 -14.81 20.52 -0.09
CA VAL A 328 -14.11 21.81 0.08
C VAL A 328 -14.63 22.62 1.26
N ASP A 329 -15.49 22.01 2.08
CA ASP A 329 -16.18 22.63 3.21
C ASP A 329 -15.98 21.84 4.51
N GLY A 330 -14.90 21.06 4.60
CA GLY A 330 -14.60 20.27 5.78
C GLY A 330 -15.54 19.06 5.96
N GLY A 331 -15.99 18.45 4.86
CA GLY A 331 -16.86 17.27 4.86
C GLY A 331 -18.34 17.56 5.08
N ALA A 332 -18.79 18.82 4.98
CA ALA A 332 -20.21 19.16 5.08
C ALA A 332 -20.98 18.72 3.82
N GLN A 333 -20.35 18.81 2.65
CA GLN A 333 -20.82 18.30 1.37
C GLN A 333 -19.70 17.59 0.62
N TRP A 334 -20.02 16.43 0.04
CA TRP A 334 -19.13 15.65 -0.81
C TRP A 334 -19.63 15.64 -2.25
N TYR A 335 -18.68 15.66 -3.19
CA TYR A 335 -18.92 15.56 -4.62
C TYR A 335 -18.09 14.41 -5.18
N PRO A 336 -18.66 13.53 -6.02
CA PRO A 336 -17.87 12.54 -6.72
C PRO A 336 -16.93 13.24 -7.69
N VAL A 337 -15.67 12.82 -7.74
CA VAL A 337 -14.72 13.28 -8.77
C VAL A 337 -15.05 12.54 -10.07
N LYS A 338 -15.51 13.27 -11.10
CA LYS A 338 -15.87 12.71 -12.40
C LYS A 338 -15.43 13.60 -13.57
N PRO A 339 -15.03 13.01 -14.70
CA PRO A 339 -14.73 11.58 -14.87
C PRO A 339 -13.47 11.23 -14.08
N MET A 340 -13.50 10.10 -13.34
CA MET A 340 -12.22 9.48 -12.99
C MET A 340 -11.56 9.08 -14.31
N PRO A 341 -10.24 9.20 -14.46
CA PRO A 341 -9.58 8.82 -15.70
C PRO A 341 -9.86 7.35 -15.99
N SER A 342 -10.68 7.08 -17.01
CA SER A 342 -10.92 5.75 -17.52
C SER A 342 -9.72 5.41 -18.41
N PHE A 343 -8.67 4.84 -17.83
CA PHE A 343 -7.57 4.37 -18.66
C PHE A 343 -8.04 3.15 -19.44
N THR A 344 -8.04 3.25 -20.76
CA THR A 344 -8.37 2.10 -21.58
C THR A 344 -7.32 1.02 -21.35
N ILE A 345 -7.72 -0.26 -21.44
CA ILE A 345 -6.77 -1.38 -21.38
C ILE A 345 -5.63 -1.17 -22.40
N THR A 346 -5.91 -0.53 -23.53
CA THR A 346 -4.94 -0.18 -24.58
C THR A 346 -3.87 0.81 -24.08
N GLU A 347 -4.25 1.86 -23.35
CA GLU A 347 -3.30 2.82 -22.78
C GLU A 347 -2.39 2.16 -21.73
N ILE A 348 -2.95 1.33 -20.84
CA ILE A 348 -2.16 0.56 -19.86
C ILE A 348 -1.19 -0.39 -20.57
N LEU A 349 -1.65 -1.08 -21.62
CA LEU A 349 -0.79 -1.96 -22.41
C LEU A 349 0.29 -1.19 -23.18
N SER A 350 0.03 0.04 -23.62
CA SER A 350 1.01 0.90 -24.30
C SER A 350 2.12 1.37 -23.34
N LEU A 351 1.77 1.72 -22.10
CA LEU A 351 2.70 2.07 -21.04
C LEU A 351 3.59 0.87 -20.65
N LEU A 352 3.03 -0.34 -20.66
CA LEU A 352 3.75 -1.59 -20.45
C LEU A 352 4.62 -2.01 -21.65
N SER A 353 4.25 -1.65 -22.89
CA SER A 353 5.01 -2.00 -24.11
C SER A 353 6.15 -1.03 -24.42
N ASN A 354 6.11 0.18 -23.86
CA ASN A 354 7.17 1.19 -24.04
C ASN A 354 8.43 0.91 -23.19
N SER A 355 8.44 -0.14 -22.35
CA SER A 355 9.68 -0.70 -21.84
C SER A 355 10.35 -1.51 -22.96
N SER A 356 11.32 -0.91 -23.65
CA SER A 356 12.08 -1.57 -24.72
C SER A 356 12.55 -2.97 -24.31
N PRO A 357 12.33 -4.01 -25.12
CA PRO A 357 12.79 -5.35 -24.80
C PRO A 357 14.32 -5.38 -24.75
N SER A 358 14.84 -5.83 -23.61
CA SER A 358 16.24 -6.24 -23.45
C SER A 358 16.64 -7.17 -24.60
N THR A 359 17.73 -6.85 -25.29
CA THR A 359 18.28 -7.64 -26.42
C THR A 359 18.95 -8.94 -25.99
N GLN A 360 19.05 -9.21 -24.69
CA GLN A 360 19.50 -10.50 -24.17
C GLN A 360 18.29 -11.39 -23.85
N LYS A 361 18.16 -12.49 -24.60
CA LYS A 361 17.18 -13.53 -24.32
C LYS A 361 17.54 -14.15 -22.97
N PRO A 362 16.66 -14.09 -21.94
CA PRO A 362 16.93 -14.74 -20.67
C PRO A 362 17.17 -16.24 -20.87
N PRO A 363 17.93 -16.89 -19.98
CA PRO A 363 18.17 -18.33 -20.04
C PRO A 363 16.83 -19.08 -20.08
N ALA A 364 16.79 -20.20 -20.80
CA ALA A 364 15.58 -21.01 -20.91
C ALA A 364 15.08 -21.41 -19.51
N VAL A 365 13.84 -21.03 -19.20
CA VAL A 365 13.25 -21.23 -17.88
C VAL A 365 12.97 -22.72 -17.67
N PRO A 366 13.57 -23.39 -16.65
CA PRO A 366 13.35 -24.81 -16.42
C PRO A 366 11.90 -25.12 -16.04
N GLU A 367 11.41 -26.30 -16.40
CA GLU A 367 10.07 -26.76 -16.00
C GLU A 367 9.92 -26.84 -14.47
N ALA A 368 10.97 -27.28 -13.77
CA ALA A 368 11.04 -27.27 -12.31
C ALA A 368 10.84 -25.87 -11.72
N PHE A 369 11.39 -24.84 -12.39
CA PHE A 369 11.15 -23.45 -12.01
C PHE A 369 9.69 -23.08 -12.27
N LEU A 370 9.14 -23.37 -13.45
CA LEU A 370 7.74 -23.07 -13.75
C LEU A 370 6.76 -23.73 -12.77
N LYS A 371 7.04 -24.96 -12.34
CA LYS A 371 6.28 -25.69 -11.32
C LYS A 371 6.36 -25.03 -9.94
N CYS A 372 7.56 -24.63 -9.53
CA CYS A 372 7.77 -23.86 -8.30
C CYS A 372 7.07 -22.48 -8.36
N ASN A 373 7.21 -21.82 -9.50
CA ASN A 373 6.64 -20.52 -9.83
C ASN A 373 5.11 -20.57 -9.84
N ALA A 374 4.51 -21.65 -10.33
CA ALA A 374 3.05 -21.78 -10.37
C ALA A 374 2.42 -21.80 -8.95
N CYS A 375 3.16 -22.24 -7.94
CA CYS A 375 2.68 -22.34 -6.56
C CYS A 375 2.99 -21.13 -5.69
N HIS A 376 4.15 -20.49 -5.89
CA HIS A 376 4.64 -19.40 -5.03
C HIS A 376 4.70 -18.08 -5.77
N GLY A 377 5.08 -18.16 -7.04
CA GLY A 377 4.98 -17.07 -7.98
C GLY A 377 6.07 -16.01 -7.85
N TRP A 378 6.84 -15.86 -8.92
CA TRP A 378 7.83 -14.83 -9.13
C TRP A 378 7.38 -13.71 -10.08
N THR A 379 7.74 -12.46 -9.78
CA THR A 379 7.30 -11.23 -10.47
C THR A 379 8.17 -10.79 -11.63
N ASP A 380 9.29 -11.47 -11.89
CA ASP A 380 10.19 -11.07 -12.97
C ASP A 380 9.56 -11.39 -14.34
N SER A 381 9.37 -10.36 -15.17
CA SER A 381 8.73 -10.47 -16.48
C SER A 381 9.55 -11.29 -17.48
N ALA A 382 10.85 -11.46 -17.27
CA ALA A 382 11.71 -12.34 -18.07
C ALA A 382 11.56 -13.81 -17.69
N LEU A 383 11.08 -14.11 -16.48
CA LEU A 383 10.94 -15.47 -15.93
C LEU A 383 9.49 -15.96 -15.84
N SER A 384 8.54 -15.03 -15.74
CA SER A 384 7.14 -15.33 -15.45
C SER A 384 6.21 -14.35 -16.16
N ARG A 385 5.18 -14.89 -16.82
CA ARG A 385 4.06 -14.10 -17.36
C ARG A 385 2.94 -13.86 -16.34
N LYS A 386 3.07 -14.39 -15.12
CA LYS A 386 2.17 -14.14 -13.99
C LYS A 386 2.94 -13.38 -12.91
N GLN A 387 2.58 -12.12 -12.67
CA GLN A 387 3.10 -11.37 -11.52
C GLN A 387 2.45 -11.89 -10.23
N THR A 388 3.26 -12.10 -9.21
CA THR A 388 2.91 -12.84 -7.98
C THR A 388 3.77 -12.33 -6.82
N TYR A 389 4.05 -13.09 -5.76
CA TYR A 389 4.58 -12.54 -4.51
C TYR A 389 6.10 -12.61 -4.35
N TRP A 390 6.89 -13.01 -5.35
CA TRP A 390 8.35 -13.20 -5.21
C TRP A 390 9.19 -12.54 -6.33
N ARG A 391 9.99 -11.52 -6.05
CA ARG A 391 10.98 -11.05 -7.03
C ARG A 391 12.25 -11.90 -6.94
N VAL A 392 12.88 -12.14 -8.08
CA VAL A 392 14.26 -12.65 -8.13
C VAL A 392 15.18 -11.43 -8.08
N PRO A 393 15.81 -11.10 -6.93
CA PRO A 393 16.68 -9.93 -6.84
C PRO A 393 17.97 -10.15 -7.65
N PRO A 394 18.60 -9.07 -8.13
CA PRO A 394 19.89 -9.13 -8.83
C PRO A 394 21.09 -9.41 -7.90
N ASN A 395 20.85 -9.55 -6.59
CA ASN A 395 21.89 -9.81 -5.60
C ASN A 395 21.90 -11.29 -5.20
N GLN A 396 23.07 -11.79 -4.80
CA GLN A 396 23.27 -13.17 -4.39
C GLN A 396 22.41 -13.51 -3.16
N ARG A 397 21.33 -14.27 -3.40
CA ARG A 397 20.43 -14.79 -2.37
C ARG A 397 20.82 -16.23 -2.08
N ASP A 398 20.67 -16.69 -0.84
CA ASP A 398 20.68 -18.12 -0.55
C ASP A 398 19.40 -18.76 -1.11
N TRP A 399 19.49 -19.18 -2.37
CA TRP A 399 18.41 -19.83 -3.08
C TRP A 399 18.10 -21.22 -2.52
N LYS A 400 19.08 -21.90 -1.91
CA LYS A 400 18.89 -23.23 -1.32
C LYS A 400 17.87 -23.19 -0.20
N TYR A 401 17.98 -22.21 0.70
CA TYR A 401 16.99 -22.01 1.76
C TYR A 401 15.60 -21.62 1.20
N THR A 402 15.57 -20.67 0.25
CA THR A 402 14.32 -20.14 -0.31
C THR A 402 13.52 -21.21 -1.05
N VAL A 403 14.18 -21.93 -1.97
CA VAL A 403 13.56 -23.01 -2.75
C VAL A 403 13.23 -24.20 -1.84
N GLY A 404 14.05 -24.50 -0.83
CA GLY A 404 13.78 -25.56 0.15
C GLY A 404 12.44 -25.38 0.88
N ARG A 405 12.09 -24.14 1.28
CA ARG A 405 10.77 -23.85 1.88
C ARG A 405 9.62 -24.01 0.91
N MET A 406 9.87 -23.81 -0.38
CA MET A 406 8.87 -23.84 -1.45
C MET A 406 8.63 -25.25 -1.98
N ALA A 407 9.63 -26.13 -1.89
CA ALA A 407 9.68 -27.44 -2.52
C ALA A 407 8.50 -28.34 -2.18
N LYS A 408 8.14 -28.42 -0.89
CA LYS A 408 7.04 -29.28 -0.43
C LYS A 408 5.69 -28.88 -1.05
N ARG A 409 5.41 -27.57 -1.10
CA ARG A 409 4.14 -27.04 -1.65
C ARG A 409 4.10 -27.12 -3.18
N ALA A 410 5.25 -26.94 -3.84
CA ALA A 410 5.41 -27.09 -5.28
C ALA A 410 5.63 -28.54 -5.74
N ARG A 411 5.65 -29.51 -4.81
CA ARG A 411 5.92 -30.94 -5.07
C ARG A 411 7.20 -31.15 -5.89
N LEU A 412 8.27 -30.45 -5.54
CA LEU A 412 9.59 -30.61 -6.16
C LEU A 412 10.33 -31.82 -5.57
N THR A 413 10.99 -32.58 -6.41
CA THR A 413 12.03 -33.55 -6.05
C THR A 413 13.32 -32.82 -5.66
N LYS A 414 14.25 -33.51 -4.98
CA LYS A 414 15.57 -32.93 -4.64
C LYS A 414 16.39 -32.51 -5.87
N GLN A 415 16.19 -33.20 -6.99
CA GLN A 415 16.81 -32.83 -8.26
C GLN A 415 16.16 -31.56 -8.84
N GLU A 416 14.83 -31.47 -8.84
CA GLU A 416 14.12 -30.25 -9.26
C GLU A 416 14.45 -29.04 -8.36
N GLU A 417 14.57 -29.22 -7.04
CA GLU A 417 15.04 -28.18 -6.12
C GLU A 417 16.41 -27.64 -6.55
N SER A 418 17.36 -28.53 -6.82
CA SER A 418 18.72 -28.17 -7.24
C SER A 418 18.72 -27.44 -8.59
N VAL A 419 17.87 -27.86 -9.53
CA VAL A 419 17.69 -27.20 -10.82
C VAL A 419 17.17 -25.77 -10.65
N VAL A 420 16.17 -25.57 -9.77
CA VAL A 420 15.62 -24.23 -9.49
C VAL A 420 16.65 -23.34 -8.81
N VAL A 421 17.39 -23.87 -7.82
CA VAL A 421 18.46 -23.14 -7.12
C VAL A 421 19.56 -22.71 -8.09
N ASN A 422 20.04 -23.61 -8.93
CA ASN A 422 21.08 -23.33 -9.90
C ASN A 422 20.61 -22.30 -10.95
N PHE A 423 19.38 -22.45 -11.44
CA PHE A 423 18.79 -21.50 -12.37
C PHE A 423 18.68 -20.09 -11.77
N LEU A 424 18.13 -19.98 -10.56
CA LEU A 424 17.99 -18.70 -9.86
C LEU A 424 19.35 -18.08 -9.50
N THR A 425 20.34 -18.91 -9.17
CA THR A 425 21.71 -18.46 -8.93
C THR A 425 22.31 -17.90 -10.22
N ALA A 426 22.25 -18.64 -11.32
CA ALA A 426 22.76 -18.15 -12.60
C ALA A 426 22.03 -16.88 -13.06
N TYR A 427 20.71 -16.83 -12.89
CA TYR A 427 19.89 -15.67 -13.22
C TYR A 427 20.24 -14.44 -12.38
N SER A 428 20.45 -14.60 -11.07
CA SER A 428 20.80 -13.49 -10.17
C SER A 428 22.22 -12.96 -10.37
N HIS A 429 23.10 -13.67 -11.08
CA HIS A 429 24.46 -13.21 -11.40
C HIS A 429 24.55 -12.55 -12.79
N GLN A 430 23.45 -12.52 -13.55
CA GLN A 430 23.41 -11.71 -14.77
C GLN A 430 23.46 -10.22 -14.38
N PRO A 431 24.23 -9.39 -15.11
CA PRO A 431 24.22 -7.96 -14.87
C PRO A 431 22.77 -7.46 -14.95
N PRO A 432 22.33 -6.56 -14.05
CA PRO A 432 20.98 -6.03 -14.10
C PRO A 432 20.73 -5.50 -15.51
N HIS A 433 19.58 -5.85 -16.11
CA HIS A 433 19.16 -5.30 -17.39
C HIS A 433 19.44 -3.79 -17.37
N ALA A 434 20.36 -3.34 -18.23
CA ALA A 434 21.03 -2.06 -18.10
C ALA A 434 20.01 -0.93 -17.80
N GLN A 435 20.20 -0.27 -16.66
CA GLN A 435 19.72 1.10 -16.48
C GLN A 435 20.33 1.92 -17.61
N ARG A 436 19.49 2.51 -18.46
CA ARG A 436 19.96 3.54 -19.39
C ARG A 436 19.76 4.88 -18.71
N THR A 437 20.87 5.54 -18.39
CA THR A 437 20.98 6.99 -18.24
C THR A 437 20.97 7.67 -19.60
N PRO A 438 20.64 8.96 -19.65
CA PRO A 438 19.30 9.56 -19.63
C PRO A 438 18.51 9.33 -20.92
#